data_AF-A0A1G1VCW2-F1
#
_entry.id   AF-A0A1G1VCW2-F1
#
_cell.length_a   1.000
_cell.length_b   1.000
_cell.length_c   1.000
_cell.angle_alpha   90.00
_cell.angle_beta   90.00
_cell.angle_gamma   90.00
#
_symmetry.space_group_name_H-M   'P 1'
#
loop_
_entity.id
_entity.type
_entity.pdbx_description
1 polymer ?
#
loop_
_entity_poly.entity_id
_entity_poly.type
_entity_poly.pdbx_seq_one_letter_code
_entity_poly.pdbx_strand_id
1 'polypeptide(L)'
;MINKLKRLDKLLSLAMVLVLIAGIAAGINLLGRQQNITPKALDSKVIRNGELYVNGQRTVLKTAVVLINAAVEDVRSYLPILKSKGYNAIKLNASWNFYDTNGDGSLDVDPGVTKLNALISEARSQNLFVILSLETYAVGGNAVPRGFFDLHPEAQAYNSDGQRAVDSEYSPNYGWDAAPIPSQFSPAYAEASHSFMRNILNNIDTAQILWFETTVEPQYIGNQHLDYSINARANYTATTGRTWPPDKNDTFWNQFRARQLASWINDYATVIRSIAGQDALVAADYLETGGGDMVNRLGDSNTYLQNLSGINIIQVNWHWGCNNGPCDFGYNNVAQYAAQKNWGIMEHMTISGELAPYCGQISQLLQHTINKGNKLGWEMVNARPTTSDGFTVYNNDWSPKCTAVELDNNWRQWFARLGVQPPSPSPSPVASPSLSPSPSPIVSPSPAETCADRNGICTNSAGFSANGQTLCSSINYHGLGLCPLVSYNLCSATCGPIPSPSPSPSPNPIPSPSPSPSPQASPVSIPSPSAATVRRGDVDGDGEVGVLDLGIIIEHFDEKPPRDLRADIDGDGEVSILDLGIVIEYFDR
;
A
#
# COMPACT_ATOMS: atom_id res chain seq x y z
N MET A 1 -7.78 30.09 49.26
CA MET A 1 -8.49 29.66 48.04
C MET A 1 -7.86 30.29 46.78
N ILE A 2 -7.59 31.60 46.77
CA ILE A 2 -6.90 32.32 45.66
C ILE A 2 -5.51 31.75 45.30
N ASN A 3 -4.70 31.32 46.28
CA ASN A 3 -3.40 30.68 46.01
C ASN A 3 -3.48 29.25 45.45
N LYS A 4 -4.64 28.57 45.57
CA LYS A 4 -4.89 27.27 44.93
C LYS A 4 -5.38 27.44 43.49
N LEU A 5 -6.15 28.49 43.19
CA LEU A 5 -6.55 28.86 41.83
C LEU A 5 -5.35 29.31 40.97
N LYS A 6 -4.44 30.13 41.52
CA LYS A 6 -3.19 30.52 40.83
C LYS A 6 -2.24 29.35 40.52
N ARG A 7 -2.30 28.26 41.30
CA ARG A 7 -1.55 27.02 41.03
C ARG A 7 -2.23 26.17 39.95
N LEU A 8 -3.55 26.24 39.82
CA LEU A 8 -4.31 25.53 38.79
C LEU A 8 -4.11 26.16 37.40
N ASP A 9 -4.11 27.50 37.32
CA ASP A 9 -3.80 28.23 36.07
C ASP A 9 -2.36 27.96 35.59
N LYS A 10 -1.38 27.92 36.51
CA LYS A 10 0.00 27.56 36.15
C LYS A 10 0.14 26.11 35.65
N LEU A 11 -0.66 25.18 36.16
CA LEU A 11 -0.65 23.78 35.71
C LEU A 11 -1.35 23.59 34.35
N LEU A 12 -2.42 24.34 34.09
CA LEU A 12 -3.09 24.37 32.78
C LEU A 12 -2.23 25.03 31.69
N SER A 13 -1.52 26.12 32.01
CA SER A 13 -0.56 26.74 31.09
C SER A 13 0.66 25.85 30.81
N LEU A 14 1.19 25.15 31.82
CA LEU A 14 2.31 24.24 31.64
C LEU A 14 1.93 22.99 30.81
N ALA A 15 0.71 22.50 30.94
CA ALA A 15 0.19 21.40 30.13
C ALA A 15 -0.02 21.81 28.66
N MET A 16 -0.52 23.03 28.39
CA MET A 16 -0.59 23.58 27.03
C MET A 16 0.79 23.78 26.42
N VAL A 17 1.76 24.26 27.20
CA VAL A 17 3.14 24.44 26.75
C VAL A 17 3.83 23.11 26.47
N LEU A 18 3.57 22.05 27.25
CA LEU A 18 4.08 20.71 26.98
C LEU A 18 3.46 20.08 25.72
N VAL A 19 2.18 20.34 25.43
CA VAL A 19 1.53 19.93 24.17
C VAL A 19 2.09 20.70 22.98
N LEU A 20 2.38 22.00 23.15
CA LEU A 20 3.04 22.82 22.13
C LEU A 20 4.49 22.36 21.87
N ILE A 21 5.25 22.06 22.93
CA ILE A 21 6.64 21.55 22.83
C ILE A 21 6.67 20.15 22.20
N ALA A 22 5.69 19.28 22.48
CA ALA A 22 5.56 17.99 21.82
C ALA A 22 5.21 18.15 20.31
N GLY A 23 4.35 19.11 19.96
CA GLY A 23 4.05 19.47 18.58
C GLY A 23 5.24 20.09 17.84
N ILE A 24 6.04 20.92 18.52
CA ILE A 24 7.24 21.57 17.97
C ILE A 24 8.40 20.56 17.86
N ALA A 25 8.58 19.64 18.81
CA ALA A 25 9.59 18.57 18.71
C ALA A 25 9.26 17.56 17.59
N ALA A 26 7.98 17.33 17.31
CA ALA A 26 7.53 16.60 16.13
C ALA A 26 7.82 17.39 14.83
N GLY A 27 7.57 18.70 14.83
CA GLY A 27 7.89 19.60 13.70
C GLY A 27 9.39 19.78 13.41
N ILE A 28 10.23 19.86 14.44
CA ILE A 28 11.70 20.01 14.32
C ILE A 28 12.34 18.73 13.78
N ASN A 29 11.84 17.54 14.13
CA ASN A 29 12.28 16.29 13.50
C ASN A 29 11.88 16.18 12.02
N LEU A 30 10.81 16.85 11.59
CA LEU A 30 10.44 16.97 10.18
C LEU A 30 11.33 17.96 9.41
N LEU A 31 11.75 19.07 10.05
CA LEU A 31 12.57 20.10 9.41
C LEU A 31 14.07 19.75 9.35
N GLY A 32 14.60 18.97 10.31
CA GLY A 32 16.00 18.52 10.32
C GLY A 32 16.38 17.51 9.23
N ARG A 33 15.43 17.09 8.37
CA ARG A 33 15.65 16.15 7.25
C ARG A 33 15.52 16.78 5.86
N GLN A 34 15.41 18.09 5.75
CA GLN A 34 15.58 18.75 4.46
C GLN A 34 17.08 18.86 4.13
N GLN A 35 17.66 17.75 3.70
CA GLN A 35 18.76 17.85 2.72
C GLN A 35 18.25 18.68 1.54
N ASN A 36 19.13 19.42 0.86
CA ASN A 36 18.85 20.18 -0.35
C ASN A 36 18.10 19.33 -1.41
N ILE A 37 16.77 19.24 -1.30
CA ILE A 37 15.89 18.65 -2.29
C ILE A 37 15.59 19.80 -3.23
N THR A 38 16.35 19.89 -4.32
CA THR A 38 15.79 20.50 -5.54
C THR A 38 14.46 19.78 -5.78
N PRO A 39 13.31 20.47 -5.89
CA PRO A 39 12.04 19.79 -6.12
C PRO A 39 12.21 18.90 -7.35
N LYS A 40 12.17 17.58 -7.15
CA LYS A 40 12.23 16.65 -8.28
C LYS A 40 11.00 16.98 -9.12
N ALA A 41 11.21 17.49 -10.34
CA ALA A 41 10.12 17.84 -11.23
C ALA A 41 9.13 16.67 -11.29
N LEU A 42 7.85 16.95 -11.09
CA LEU A 42 6.81 15.94 -11.10
C LEU A 42 6.86 15.20 -12.43
N ASP A 43 6.77 13.87 -12.36
CA ASP A 43 6.76 13.03 -13.55
C ASP A 43 5.50 13.37 -14.37
N SER A 44 5.68 13.96 -15.54
CA SER A 44 4.58 14.10 -16.50
C SER A 44 4.16 12.69 -16.93
N LYS A 45 2.86 12.42 -16.93
CA LYS A 45 2.32 11.06 -17.15
C LYS A 45 1.07 11.11 -18.01
N VAL A 46 0.97 10.22 -18.99
CA VAL A 46 -0.19 10.17 -19.90
C VAL A 46 -0.35 8.80 -20.53
N ILE A 47 -1.60 8.39 -20.76
CA ILE A 47 -1.93 7.24 -21.63
C ILE A 47 -2.25 7.75 -23.04
N ARG A 48 -1.55 7.22 -24.04
CA ARG A 48 -1.74 7.55 -25.46
C ARG A 48 -1.77 6.29 -26.29
N ASN A 49 -2.84 6.05 -27.03
CA ASN A 49 -3.03 4.85 -27.86
C ASN A 49 -2.84 3.55 -27.06
N GLY A 50 -3.32 3.57 -25.80
CA GLY A 50 -3.20 2.47 -24.85
C GLY A 50 -1.79 2.23 -24.30
N GLU A 51 -0.86 3.19 -24.44
CA GLU A 51 0.51 3.09 -23.94
C GLU A 51 0.79 4.14 -22.87
N LEU A 52 1.57 3.77 -21.85
CA LEU A 52 2.03 4.70 -20.83
C LEU A 52 3.25 5.48 -21.31
N TYR A 53 3.20 6.80 -21.14
CA TYR A 53 4.33 7.70 -21.28
C TYR A 53 4.61 8.41 -19.96
N VAL A 54 5.85 8.35 -19.50
CA VAL A 54 6.34 9.09 -18.34
C VAL A 54 7.50 9.98 -18.79
N ASN A 55 7.41 11.29 -18.55
CA ASN A 55 8.40 12.27 -19.02
C ASN A 55 8.66 12.18 -20.53
N GLY A 56 7.58 11.95 -21.30
CA GLY A 56 7.62 11.76 -22.74
C GLY A 56 8.21 10.43 -23.21
N GLN A 57 8.66 9.56 -22.30
CA GLN A 57 9.24 8.26 -22.61
C GLN A 57 8.21 7.14 -22.44
N ARG A 58 8.11 6.28 -23.45
CA ARG A 58 7.26 5.09 -23.41
C ARG A 58 7.76 4.15 -22.30
N THR A 59 6.86 3.80 -21.39
CA THR A 59 7.19 3.10 -20.15
C THR A 59 6.35 1.83 -20.02
N VAL A 60 7.02 0.73 -19.65
CA VAL A 60 6.42 -0.58 -19.37
C VAL A 60 6.82 -0.98 -17.96
N LEU A 61 5.92 -1.61 -17.22
CA LEU A 61 6.08 -1.94 -15.82
C LEU A 61 6.28 -3.43 -15.56
N LYS A 62 7.20 -3.71 -14.65
CA LYS A 62 7.25 -4.94 -13.87
C LYS A 62 6.91 -4.50 -12.44
N THR A 63 5.67 -4.77 -12.04
CA THR A 63 5.08 -4.25 -10.81
C THR A 63 5.13 -5.31 -9.72
N ALA A 64 5.75 -4.99 -8.58
CA ALA A 64 5.64 -5.79 -7.37
C ALA A 64 4.34 -5.41 -6.65
N VAL A 65 3.40 -6.33 -6.53
CA VAL A 65 2.17 -6.08 -5.77
C VAL A 65 2.38 -6.50 -4.33
N VAL A 66 2.05 -5.63 -3.39
CA VAL A 66 2.07 -5.94 -1.96
C VAL A 66 0.63 -6.11 -1.49
N LEU A 67 0.18 -7.37 -1.36
CA LEU A 67 -1.22 -7.69 -0.97
C LEU A 67 -1.55 -7.40 0.49
N ILE A 68 -0.51 -7.26 1.30
CA ILE A 68 -0.61 -6.92 2.72
C ILE A 68 -0.57 -5.41 2.88
N ASN A 69 -1.12 -4.91 3.98
CA ASN A 69 -1.12 -3.47 4.17
C ASN A 69 0.32 -2.94 4.36
N ALA A 70 0.70 -2.03 3.47
CA ALA A 70 1.95 -1.28 3.47
C ALA A 70 2.26 -0.54 4.79
N ALA A 71 1.24 -0.23 5.60
CA ALA A 71 1.38 0.37 6.93
C ALA A 71 1.87 -0.62 8.00
N VAL A 72 1.71 -1.93 7.77
CA VAL A 72 1.89 -2.98 8.79
C VAL A 72 3.18 -3.78 8.59
N GLU A 73 3.57 -4.07 7.34
CA GLU A 73 4.79 -4.82 7.04
C GLU A 73 5.99 -3.92 6.74
N ASP A 74 7.18 -4.41 7.02
CA ASP A 74 8.43 -3.73 6.68
C ASP A 74 8.80 -3.92 5.19
N VAL A 75 7.94 -3.39 4.31
CA VAL A 75 8.15 -3.38 2.85
C VAL A 75 9.47 -2.73 2.46
N ARG A 76 9.96 -1.78 3.28
CA ARG A 76 11.21 -1.04 3.05
C ARG A 76 12.41 -1.97 2.96
N SER A 77 12.43 -3.04 3.77
CA SER A 77 13.55 -3.97 3.85
C SER A 77 13.87 -4.67 2.52
N TYR A 78 12.90 -4.78 1.62
CA TYR A 78 13.06 -5.51 0.36
C TYR A 78 12.98 -4.66 -0.92
N LEU A 79 12.76 -3.34 -0.85
CA LEU A 79 12.81 -2.47 -2.03
C LEU A 79 14.12 -2.62 -2.85
N PRO A 80 15.32 -2.70 -2.24
CA PRO A 80 16.57 -2.89 -3.01
C PRO A 80 16.63 -4.24 -3.73
N ILE A 81 16.01 -5.28 -3.15
CA ILE A 81 15.96 -6.62 -3.73
C ILE A 81 14.99 -6.63 -4.92
N LEU A 82 13.85 -5.95 -4.81
CA LEU A 82 12.94 -5.77 -5.93
C LEU A 82 13.64 -5.05 -7.10
N LYS A 83 14.42 -3.98 -6.82
CA LYS A 83 15.21 -3.32 -7.87
C LYS A 83 16.22 -4.27 -8.54
N SER A 84 16.94 -5.07 -7.77
CA SER A 84 17.93 -6.01 -8.33
C SER A 84 17.28 -7.09 -9.21
N LYS A 85 16.03 -7.45 -8.92
CA LYS A 85 15.19 -8.36 -9.73
C LYS A 85 14.50 -7.69 -10.93
N GLY A 86 14.80 -6.43 -11.21
CA GLY A 86 14.30 -5.71 -12.38
C GLY A 86 12.90 -5.11 -12.22
N TYR A 87 12.34 -5.09 -11.01
CA TYR A 87 11.11 -4.33 -10.77
C TYR A 87 11.39 -2.84 -10.93
N ASN A 88 10.47 -2.17 -11.61
CA ASN A 88 10.49 -0.72 -11.78
C ASN A 88 9.23 -0.05 -11.22
N ALA A 89 8.28 -0.84 -10.70
CA ALA A 89 7.09 -0.34 -10.03
C ALA A 89 6.75 -1.18 -8.80
N ILE A 90 6.07 -0.56 -7.84
CA ILE A 90 5.45 -1.20 -6.68
C ILE A 90 3.99 -0.75 -6.57
N LYS A 91 3.08 -1.69 -6.36
CA LYS A 91 1.67 -1.44 -6.05
C LYS A 91 1.48 -1.65 -4.54
N LEU A 92 1.02 -0.58 -3.89
CA LEU A 92 0.74 -0.52 -2.46
C LEU A 92 -0.77 -0.45 -2.25
N ASN A 93 -1.24 -1.15 -1.21
CA ASN A 93 -2.66 -1.23 -0.89
C ASN A 93 -2.96 -0.39 0.36
N ALA A 94 -3.92 0.53 0.23
CA ALA A 94 -4.46 1.35 1.31
C ALA A 94 -5.86 0.84 1.69
N SER A 95 -5.93 -0.37 2.24
CA SER A 95 -7.20 -1.03 2.56
C SER A 95 -7.86 -0.45 3.79
N TRP A 96 -9.12 -0.06 3.61
CA TRP A 96 -9.89 0.75 4.55
C TRP A 96 -9.79 0.24 6.00
N ASN A 97 -10.06 -1.05 6.22
CA ASN A 97 -10.11 -1.72 7.53
C ASN A 97 -8.87 -1.58 8.43
N PHE A 98 -7.74 -1.14 7.89
CA PHE A 98 -6.52 -0.91 8.67
C PHE A 98 -6.29 0.54 9.08
N TYR A 99 -6.98 1.48 8.43
CA TYR A 99 -6.82 2.91 8.65
C TYR A 99 -8.03 3.50 9.36
N ASP A 100 -9.20 2.93 9.11
CA ASP A 100 -10.48 3.32 9.70
C ASP A 100 -11.19 2.06 10.17
N THR A 101 -11.26 1.94 11.49
CA THR A 101 -11.74 0.74 12.18
C THR A 101 -13.24 0.81 12.47
N ASN A 102 -13.79 2.02 12.53
CA ASN A 102 -15.21 2.26 12.79
C ASN A 102 -16.03 2.39 11.49
N GLY A 103 -15.36 2.60 10.36
CA GLY A 103 -15.94 2.69 9.02
C GLY A 103 -16.67 3.99 8.69
N ASP A 104 -16.42 5.09 9.41
CA ASP A 104 -17.05 6.39 9.17
C ASP A 104 -16.35 7.23 8.07
N GLY A 105 -15.22 6.74 7.57
CA GLY A 105 -14.35 7.37 6.58
C GLY A 105 -13.17 8.14 7.17
N SER A 106 -13.07 8.30 8.49
CA SER A 106 -12.01 9.03 9.19
C SER A 106 -10.84 8.11 9.54
N LEU A 107 -9.61 8.65 9.56
CA LEU A 107 -8.44 7.85 9.90
C LEU A 107 -8.33 7.69 11.42
N ASP A 108 -8.55 6.48 11.92
CA ASP A 108 -8.41 6.10 13.33
C ASP A 108 -6.95 5.78 13.71
N VAL A 109 -6.12 5.41 12.73
CA VAL A 109 -4.79 4.81 12.96
C VAL A 109 -3.66 5.68 12.36
N ASP A 110 -3.20 6.67 13.11
CA ASP A 110 -2.11 7.59 12.72
C ASP A 110 -0.70 7.13 13.13
N PRO A 111 -0.36 5.85 12.96
CA PRO A 111 0.90 5.64 12.25
C PRO A 111 0.70 5.02 10.87
N GLY A 112 -0.53 4.64 10.49
CA GLY A 112 -0.79 3.94 9.24
C GLY A 112 -0.50 4.81 8.03
N VAL A 113 -1.20 5.94 7.90
CA VAL A 113 -1.08 6.83 6.74
C VAL A 113 0.30 7.50 6.67
N THR A 114 0.87 7.87 7.81
CA THR A 114 2.24 8.39 7.92
C THR A 114 3.28 7.38 7.44
N LYS A 115 3.13 6.08 7.78
CA LYS A 115 4.03 5.02 7.28
C LYS A 115 3.85 4.78 5.79
N LEU A 116 2.61 4.82 5.29
CA LEU A 116 2.34 4.71 3.86
C LEU A 116 3.06 5.82 3.08
N ASN A 117 2.92 7.09 3.51
CA ASN A 117 3.60 8.22 2.86
C ASN A 117 5.13 8.09 2.89
N ALA A 118 5.67 7.64 4.02
CA ALA A 118 7.11 7.40 4.14
C ALA A 118 7.60 6.28 3.20
N LEU A 119 6.80 5.21 3.03
CA LEU A 119 7.12 4.13 2.10
C LEU A 119 7.02 4.58 0.64
N ILE A 120 6.02 5.40 0.29
CA ILE A 120 5.92 6.04 -1.03
C ILE A 120 7.21 6.79 -1.33
N SER A 121 7.64 7.65 -0.42
CA SER A 121 8.87 8.45 -0.57
C SER A 121 10.13 7.59 -0.71
N GLU A 122 10.23 6.51 0.07
CA GLU A 122 11.36 5.58 -0.01
C GLU A 122 11.38 4.79 -1.33
N ALA A 123 10.23 4.31 -1.80
CA ALA A 123 10.16 3.64 -3.11
C ALA A 123 10.57 4.58 -4.25
N ARG A 124 10.17 5.85 -4.19
CA ARG A 124 10.56 6.87 -5.17
C ARG A 124 12.04 7.24 -5.10
N SER A 125 12.64 7.25 -3.91
CA SER A 125 14.08 7.48 -3.73
C SER A 125 14.90 6.38 -4.42
N GLN A 126 14.37 5.16 -4.47
CA GLN A 126 14.96 4.00 -5.15
C GLN A 126 14.55 3.89 -6.64
N ASN A 127 13.94 4.95 -7.19
CA ASN A 127 13.52 5.02 -8.58
C ASN A 127 12.53 3.89 -8.97
N LEU A 128 11.61 3.54 -8.06
CA LEU A 128 10.42 2.76 -8.39
C LEU A 128 9.27 3.73 -8.71
N PHE A 129 8.42 3.38 -9.67
CA PHE A 129 7.09 3.95 -9.76
C PHE A 129 6.22 3.41 -8.63
N VAL A 130 5.33 4.25 -8.11
CA VAL A 130 4.40 3.84 -7.05
C VAL A 130 2.99 3.87 -7.61
N ILE A 131 2.28 2.77 -7.44
CA ILE A 131 0.86 2.61 -7.74
C ILE A 131 0.16 2.48 -6.39
N LEU A 132 -0.95 3.20 -6.21
CA LEU A 132 -1.71 3.16 -4.96
C LEU A 132 -3.12 2.63 -5.23
N SER A 133 -3.48 1.50 -4.62
CA SER A 133 -4.86 1.00 -4.59
C SER A 133 -5.56 1.46 -3.31
N LEU A 134 -6.72 2.09 -3.44
CA LEU A 134 -7.46 2.69 -2.31
C LEU A 134 -8.48 1.72 -1.65
N GLU A 135 -8.54 0.47 -2.11
CA GLU A 135 -9.31 -0.67 -1.58
C GLU A 135 -10.41 -0.37 -0.55
N THR A 136 -11.43 0.37 -0.98
CA THR A 136 -12.61 0.69 -0.14
C THR A 136 -13.59 -0.49 -0.02
N TYR A 137 -13.33 -1.53 -0.80
CA TYR A 137 -13.99 -2.81 -0.78
C TYR A 137 -13.02 -3.83 -1.39
N ALA A 138 -12.84 -4.98 -0.73
CA ALA A 138 -12.16 -6.13 -1.31
C ALA A 138 -12.83 -7.43 -0.85
N VAL A 139 -13.04 -8.33 -1.81
CA VAL A 139 -13.42 -9.72 -1.53
C VAL A 139 -12.14 -10.50 -1.22
N GLY A 140 -12.17 -11.41 -0.26
CA GLY A 140 -11.01 -12.28 0.01
C GLY A 140 -9.86 -11.68 0.81
N GLY A 141 -10.08 -10.59 1.56
CA GLY A 141 -9.09 -10.17 2.56
C GLY A 141 -9.37 -8.87 3.31
N ASN A 142 -9.93 -7.85 2.64
CA ASN A 142 -10.08 -6.49 3.21
C ASN A 142 -11.52 -5.98 3.08
N ALA A 143 -12.41 -6.54 3.89
CA ALA A 143 -13.82 -6.18 3.91
C ALA A 143 -14.06 -4.76 4.47
N VAL A 144 -15.22 -4.21 4.14
CA VAL A 144 -15.72 -2.97 4.77
C VAL A 144 -15.75 -3.16 6.29
N PRO A 145 -15.26 -2.18 7.09
CA PRO A 145 -15.18 -2.31 8.54
C PRO A 145 -16.52 -2.69 9.16
N ARG A 146 -16.51 -3.56 10.18
CA ARG A 146 -17.76 -3.99 10.81
C ARG A 146 -18.52 -2.83 11.45
N GLY A 147 -17.79 -1.87 12.04
CA GLY A 147 -18.36 -0.66 12.63
C GLY A 147 -19.23 0.14 11.66
N PHE A 148 -18.91 0.14 10.35
CA PHE A 148 -19.73 0.81 9.35
C PHE A 148 -21.15 0.27 9.35
N PHE A 149 -21.32 -1.05 9.40
CA PHE A 149 -22.64 -1.69 9.39
C PHE A 149 -23.35 -1.62 10.74
N ASP A 150 -22.61 -1.41 11.84
CA ASP A 150 -23.21 -1.14 13.14
C ASP A 150 -23.81 0.28 13.17
N LEU A 151 -23.17 1.25 12.50
CA LEU A 151 -23.67 2.62 12.31
C LEU A 151 -24.76 2.71 11.22
N HIS A 152 -24.61 1.93 10.15
CA HIS A 152 -25.45 1.95 8.96
C HIS A 152 -25.98 0.54 8.61
N PRO A 153 -26.83 -0.07 9.45
CA PRO A 153 -27.35 -1.42 9.20
C PRO A 153 -28.21 -1.53 7.93
N GLU A 154 -28.74 -0.40 7.44
CA GLU A 154 -29.47 -0.24 6.18
C GLU A 154 -28.55 -0.26 4.94
N ALA A 155 -27.25 -0.01 5.12
CA ALA A 155 -26.28 0.02 4.03
C ALA A 155 -25.85 -1.38 3.57
N GLN A 156 -26.23 -2.44 4.27
CA GLN A 156 -25.92 -3.81 3.83
C GLN A 156 -26.81 -4.24 2.65
N ALA A 157 -26.19 -4.88 1.66
CA ALA A 157 -26.90 -5.47 0.53
C ALA A 157 -27.76 -6.66 0.95
N TYR A 158 -28.76 -6.98 0.14
CA TYR A 158 -29.60 -8.17 0.30
C TYR A 158 -29.55 -9.04 -0.96
N ASN A 159 -29.62 -10.36 -0.78
CA ASN A 159 -29.75 -11.29 -1.90
C ASN A 159 -31.21 -11.42 -2.38
N SER A 160 -31.42 -12.11 -3.50
CA SER A 160 -32.75 -12.31 -4.09
C SER A 160 -33.74 -13.04 -3.19
N ASP A 161 -33.24 -13.76 -2.18
CA ASP A 161 -34.05 -14.51 -1.22
C ASP A 161 -34.43 -13.65 0.01
N GLY A 162 -34.05 -12.37 0.01
CA GLY A 162 -34.36 -11.42 1.08
C GLY A 162 -33.46 -11.57 2.31
N GLN A 163 -32.31 -12.23 2.17
CA GLN A 163 -31.33 -12.39 3.24
C GLN A 163 -30.21 -11.35 3.12
N ARG A 164 -29.64 -10.96 4.26
CA ARG A 164 -28.46 -10.07 4.32
C ARG A 164 -27.29 -10.70 3.56
N ALA A 165 -26.72 -9.97 2.62
CA ALA A 165 -25.62 -10.43 1.79
C ALA A 165 -24.30 -10.40 2.57
N VAL A 166 -23.52 -11.46 2.41
CA VAL A 166 -22.18 -11.63 2.97
C VAL A 166 -21.25 -12.25 1.92
N ASP A 167 -19.95 -11.97 2.02
CA ASP A 167 -18.93 -12.67 1.25
C ASP A 167 -18.97 -14.16 1.64
N SER A 168 -19.44 -15.00 0.72
CA SER A 168 -19.50 -16.44 0.90
C SER A 168 -18.48 -17.16 0.01
N GLU A 169 -17.70 -16.43 -0.78
CA GLU A 169 -16.76 -17.00 -1.74
C GLU A 169 -15.41 -17.28 -1.09
N TYR A 170 -14.92 -16.34 -0.27
CA TYR A 170 -13.61 -16.47 0.36
C TYR A 170 -13.67 -16.71 1.86
N SER A 171 -14.70 -16.22 2.56
CA SER A 171 -14.81 -16.41 4.01
C SER A 171 -14.74 -17.88 4.48
N PRO A 172 -15.35 -18.87 3.79
CA PRO A 172 -15.21 -20.28 4.16
C PRO A 172 -13.77 -20.80 4.04
N ASN A 173 -12.99 -20.26 3.10
CA ASN A 173 -11.63 -20.72 2.79
C ASN A 173 -10.58 -20.12 3.75
N TYR A 174 -10.87 -18.98 4.36
CA TYR A 174 -9.95 -18.27 5.28
C TYR A 174 -10.36 -18.32 6.75
N GLY A 175 -11.48 -18.96 7.08
CA GLY A 175 -11.87 -19.27 8.47
C GLY A 175 -12.31 -18.06 9.28
N TRP A 176 -12.78 -16.99 8.63
CA TRP A 176 -13.33 -15.79 9.26
C TRP A 176 -14.84 -15.70 9.04
N ASP A 177 -15.54 -14.97 9.91
CA ASP A 177 -16.97 -14.71 9.74
C ASP A 177 -17.24 -14.06 8.38
N ALA A 178 -18.32 -14.50 7.72
CA ALA A 178 -18.69 -14.00 6.40
C ALA A 178 -18.90 -12.48 6.43
N ALA A 179 -18.05 -11.75 5.69
CA ALA A 179 -18.00 -10.30 5.76
C ALA A 179 -19.25 -9.67 5.14
N PRO A 180 -19.92 -8.69 5.77
CA PRO A 180 -21.07 -8.03 5.17
C PRO A 180 -20.72 -7.33 3.86
N ILE A 181 -21.64 -7.41 2.91
CA ILE A 181 -21.51 -6.75 1.61
C ILE A 181 -22.27 -5.41 1.65
N PRO A 182 -21.66 -4.27 1.28
CA PRO A 182 -22.38 -3.01 1.15
C PRO A 182 -23.28 -3.01 -0.09
N SER A 183 -24.45 -2.38 0.04
CA SER A 183 -25.31 -2.04 -1.08
C SER A 183 -24.61 -0.99 -1.95
N GLN A 184 -24.41 -1.27 -3.23
CA GLN A 184 -23.87 -0.30 -4.21
C GLN A 184 -24.76 0.94 -4.40
N PHE A 185 -25.99 0.90 -3.89
CA PHE A 185 -26.94 2.01 -3.90
C PHE A 185 -26.97 2.78 -2.56
N SER A 186 -26.14 2.41 -1.58
CA SER A 186 -26.15 3.03 -0.25
C SER A 186 -25.48 4.40 -0.29
N PRO A 187 -26.21 5.50 0.02
CA PRO A 187 -25.60 6.81 0.12
C PRO A 187 -24.58 6.91 1.25
N ALA A 188 -24.86 6.26 2.38
CA ALA A 188 -23.96 6.24 3.54
C ALA A 188 -22.61 5.57 3.20
N TYR A 189 -22.65 4.47 2.44
CA TYR A 189 -21.44 3.79 2.01
C TYR A 189 -20.63 4.64 1.04
N ALA A 190 -21.30 5.26 0.05
CA ALA A 190 -20.65 6.17 -0.88
C ALA A 190 -20.02 7.38 -0.17
N GLU A 191 -20.70 7.95 0.83
CA GLU A 191 -20.17 9.07 1.62
C GLU A 191 -18.93 8.65 2.41
N ALA A 192 -19.03 7.57 3.18
CA ALA A 192 -17.94 7.08 4.01
C ALA A 192 -16.72 6.69 3.15
N SER A 193 -16.94 6.03 2.00
CA SER A 193 -15.85 5.58 1.13
C SER A 193 -15.14 6.74 0.44
N HIS A 194 -15.89 7.74 -0.01
CA HIS A 194 -15.31 8.96 -0.54
C HIS A 194 -14.54 9.73 0.54
N SER A 195 -15.05 9.77 1.78
CA SER A 195 -14.36 10.41 2.90
C SER A 195 -13.06 9.70 3.25
N PHE A 196 -13.07 8.37 3.30
CA PHE A 196 -11.86 7.55 3.46
C PHE A 196 -10.81 7.87 2.38
N MET A 197 -11.20 7.84 1.11
CA MET A 197 -10.31 8.16 0.00
C MET A 197 -9.73 9.57 0.13
N ARG A 198 -10.56 10.58 0.43
CA ARG A 198 -10.11 11.95 0.63
C ARG A 198 -9.08 12.04 1.76
N ASN A 199 -9.35 11.37 2.87
CA ASN A 199 -8.49 11.40 4.03
C ASN A 199 -7.14 10.72 3.77
N ILE A 200 -7.10 9.59 3.06
CA ILE A 200 -5.82 8.99 2.62
C ILE A 200 -5.07 9.95 1.70
N LEU A 201 -5.73 10.46 0.65
CA LEU A 201 -5.09 11.28 -0.38
C LEU A 201 -4.57 12.62 0.15
N ASN A 202 -5.26 13.23 1.12
CA ASN A 202 -4.82 14.48 1.75
C ASN A 202 -3.60 14.30 2.68
N ASN A 203 -3.28 13.07 3.08
CA ASN A 203 -2.21 12.76 4.02
C ASN A 203 -1.00 12.07 3.36
N ILE A 204 -0.96 12.00 2.03
CA ILE A 204 0.17 11.49 1.27
C ILE A 204 0.61 12.50 0.20
N ASP A 205 1.85 12.38 -0.26
CA ASP A 205 2.31 13.11 -1.44
C ASP A 205 1.78 12.43 -2.72
N THR A 206 0.58 12.84 -3.14
CA THR A 206 -0.09 12.30 -4.34
C THR A 206 0.70 12.51 -5.63
N ALA A 207 1.61 13.49 -5.66
CA ALA A 207 2.41 13.81 -6.83
C ALA A 207 3.52 12.75 -7.09
N GLN A 208 3.83 11.94 -6.08
CA GLN A 208 4.72 10.79 -6.17
C GLN A 208 4.06 9.52 -6.74
N ILE A 209 2.74 9.54 -6.93
CA ILE A 209 1.96 8.40 -7.42
C ILE A 209 1.90 8.40 -8.96
N LEU A 210 2.23 7.26 -9.57
CA LEU A 210 2.13 7.06 -11.02
C LEU A 210 0.68 6.95 -11.46
N TRP A 211 -0.12 6.11 -10.79
CA TRP A 211 -1.56 6.08 -10.94
C TRP A 211 -2.23 5.51 -9.69
N PHE A 212 -3.52 5.78 -9.59
CA PHE A 212 -4.38 5.27 -8.53
C PHE A 212 -5.27 4.16 -9.07
N GLU A 213 -5.41 3.09 -8.31
CA GLU A 213 -6.42 2.05 -8.56
C GLU A 213 -7.59 2.31 -7.61
N THR A 214 -8.81 2.29 -8.15
CA THR A 214 -10.01 2.73 -7.43
C THR A 214 -10.33 1.82 -6.24
N THR A 215 -10.55 0.54 -6.49
CA THR A 215 -10.83 -0.49 -5.50
C THR A 215 -10.62 -1.85 -6.16
N VAL A 216 -10.46 -2.89 -5.35
CA VAL A 216 -10.18 -4.24 -5.84
C VAL A 216 -11.45 -4.91 -6.33
N GLU A 217 -11.39 -5.43 -7.56
CA GLU A 217 -12.40 -6.30 -8.18
C GLU A 217 -13.87 -5.88 -7.90
N PRO A 218 -14.31 -4.67 -8.30
CA PRO A 218 -15.61 -4.11 -7.91
C PRO A 218 -16.83 -4.87 -8.46
N GLN A 219 -16.65 -5.83 -9.38
CA GLN A 219 -17.73 -6.71 -9.82
C GLN A 219 -17.91 -7.92 -8.90
N TYR A 220 -16.94 -8.18 -8.03
CA TYR A 220 -16.84 -9.37 -7.20
C TYR A 220 -17.63 -9.29 -5.90
N ILE A 221 -18.28 -8.15 -5.65
CA ILE A 221 -18.98 -7.80 -4.40
C ILE A 221 -20.04 -8.81 -3.96
N GLY A 222 -20.39 -9.80 -4.79
CA GLY A 222 -20.93 -11.06 -4.31
C GLY A 222 -20.97 -12.13 -5.39
N ASN A 223 -21.13 -13.38 -4.97
CA ASN A 223 -21.46 -14.53 -5.81
C ASN A 223 -22.95 -14.92 -5.72
N GLN A 224 -23.76 -14.05 -5.11
CA GLN A 224 -25.20 -14.20 -4.88
C GLN A 224 -25.95 -13.20 -5.75
N HIS A 225 -27.20 -13.43 -6.14
CA HIS A 225 -27.97 -12.40 -6.84
C HIS A 225 -28.20 -11.18 -5.93
N LEU A 226 -27.44 -10.13 -6.17
CA LEU A 226 -27.55 -8.84 -5.48
C LEU A 226 -28.24 -7.81 -6.39
N ASP A 227 -28.55 -6.61 -5.94
CA ASP A 227 -28.74 -6.17 -4.55
C ASP A 227 -30.23 -5.85 -4.34
N TYR A 228 -30.90 -6.54 -3.43
CA TYR A 228 -32.32 -6.38 -3.12
C TYR A 228 -32.57 -5.54 -1.85
N SER A 229 -31.59 -4.70 -1.47
CA SER A 229 -31.67 -3.82 -0.32
C SER A 229 -32.77 -2.75 -0.44
N ILE A 230 -33.06 -2.08 0.68
CA ILE A 230 -33.97 -0.93 0.68
C ILE A 230 -33.45 0.24 -0.18
N ASN A 231 -32.14 0.42 -0.24
CA ASN A 231 -31.49 1.44 -1.06
C ASN A 231 -31.63 1.12 -2.56
N ALA A 232 -31.41 -0.14 -2.93
CA ALA A 232 -31.65 -0.62 -4.28
C ALA A 232 -33.12 -0.46 -4.70
N ARG A 233 -34.06 -0.82 -3.81
CA ARG A 233 -35.49 -0.61 -4.04
C ARG A 233 -35.82 0.85 -4.31
N ALA A 234 -35.37 1.74 -3.41
CA ALA A 234 -35.67 3.16 -3.50
C ALA A 234 -35.14 3.76 -4.81
N ASN A 235 -33.91 3.44 -5.19
CA ASN A 235 -33.32 3.91 -6.43
C ASN A 235 -34.03 3.33 -7.67
N TYR A 236 -34.27 2.01 -7.69
CA TYR A 236 -34.91 1.33 -8.83
C TYR A 236 -36.33 1.83 -9.08
N THR A 237 -37.17 1.94 -8.06
CA THR A 237 -38.55 2.41 -8.25
C THR A 237 -38.61 3.88 -8.65
N ALA A 238 -37.74 4.72 -8.08
CA ALA A 238 -37.69 6.15 -8.39
C ALA A 238 -37.21 6.44 -9.82
N THR A 239 -36.27 5.66 -10.35
CA THR A 239 -35.62 5.93 -11.65
C THR A 239 -36.24 5.18 -12.82
N THR A 240 -36.97 4.09 -12.57
CA THR A 240 -37.43 3.19 -13.64
C THR A 240 -38.96 3.08 -13.75
N GLY A 241 -39.70 3.37 -12.67
CA GLY A 241 -41.15 3.15 -12.61
C GLY A 241 -41.57 1.67 -12.72
N ARG A 242 -40.62 0.72 -12.65
CA ARG A 242 -40.88 -0.72 -12.74
C ARG A 242 -41.28 -1.34 -11.40
N THR A 243 -41.93 -2.49 -11.46
CA THR A 243 -42.34 -3.27 -10.27
C THR A 243 -41.13 -3.79 -9.49
N TRP A 244 -41.25 -3.78 -8.16
CA TRP A 244 -40.27 -4.33 -7.22
C TRP A 244 -40.81 -5.57 -6.49
N PRO A 245 -39.98 -6.61 -6.23
CA PRO A 245 -38.61 -6.78 -6.71
C PRO A 245 -38.59 -7.25 -8.17
N PRO A 246 -37.55 -6.90 -8.96
CA PRO A 246 -37.34 -7.53 -10.27
C PRO A 246 -37.03 -9.03 -10.13
N ASP A 247 -37.27 -9.81 -11.18
CA ASP A 247 -36.82 -11.21 -11.22
C ASP A 247 -35.29 -11.27 -11.15
N LYS A 248 -34.75 -12.30 -10.50
CA LYS A 248 -33.30 -12.44 -10.33
C LYS A 248 -32.52 -12.64 -11.63
N ASN A 249 -33.19 -13.10 -12.68
CA ASN A 249 -32.65 -13.25 -14.02
C ASN A 249 -33.07 -12.11 -14.96
N ASP A 250 -33.71 -11.05 -14.45
CA ASP A 250 -34.12 -9.90 -15.26
C ASP A 250 -32.86 -9.19 -15.82
N THR A 251 -32.73 -9.18 -17.15
CA THR A 251 -31.60 -8.55 -17.84
C THR A 251 -31.52 -7.06 -17.57
N PHE A 252 -32.66 -6.36 -17.48
CA PHE A 252 -32.68 -4.94 -17.16
C PHE A 252 -32.20 -4.69 -15.73
N TRP A 253 -32.56 -5.55 -14.78
CA TRP A 253 -32.02 -5.47 -13.42
C TRP A 253 -30.50 -5.63 -13.39
N ASN A 254 -29.96 -6.60 -14.14
CA ASN A 254 -28.53 -6.81 -14.25
C ASN A 254 -27.80 -5.60 -14.86
N GLN A 255 -28.36 -5.03 -15.93
CA GLN A 255 -27.82 -3.81 -16.57
C GLN A 255 -27.95 -2.57 -15.68
N PHE A 256 -29.04 -2.46 -14.92
CA PHE A 256 -29.26 -1.36 -13.98
C PHE A 256 -28.19 -1.35 -12.89
N ARG A 257 -27.87 -2.52 -12.33
CA ARG A 257 -26.78 -2.66 -11.36
C ARG A 257 -25.42 -2.33 -11.96
N ALA A 258 -25.14 -2.79 -13.18
CA ALA A 258 -23.89 -2.48 -13.88
C ALA A 258 -23.66 -0.97 -14.09
N ARG A 259 -24.72 -0.22 -14.42
CA ARG A 259 -24.66 1.24 -14.54
C ARG A 259 -24.35 1.90 -13.20
N GLN A 260 -24.98 1.44 -12.13
CA GLN A 260 -24.70 1.95 -10.79
C GLN A 260 -23.23 1.70 -10.39
N LEU A 261 -22.72 0.49 -10.64
CA LEU A 261 -21.32 0.17 -10.38
C LEU A 261 -20.36 1.05 -11.18
N ALA A 262 -20.64 1.26 -12.47
CA ALA A 262 -19.84 2.16 -13.30
C ALA A 262 -19.88 3.60 -12.78
N SER A 263 -21.04 4.10 -12.34
CA SER A 263 -21.17 5.42 -11.71
C SER A 263 -20.27 5.53 -10.48
N TRP A 264 -20.31 4.53 -9.61
CA TRP A 264 -19.50 4.50 -8.41
C TRP A 264 -17.98 4.56 -8.71
N ILE A 265 -17.49 3.77 -9.67
CA ILE A 265 -16.08 3.83 -10.07
C ILE A 265 -15.72 5.18 -10.73
N ASN A 266 -16.64 5.78 -11.48
CA ASN A 266 -16.45 7.12 -12.03
C ASN A 266 -16.39 8.20 -10.93
N ASP A 267 -17.18 8.06 -9.87
CA ASP A 267 -17.15 8.97 -8.72
C ASP A 267 -15.82 8.87 -7.97
N TYR A 268 -15.26 7.66 -7.82
CA TYR A 268 -13.94 7.45 -7.24
C TYR A 268 -12.83 8.15 -8.04
N ALA A 269 -12.88 8.03 -9.37
CA ALA A 269 -11.96 8.76 -10.24
C ALA A 269 -12.10 10.28 -10.07
N THR A 270 -13.31 10.77 -9.83
CA THR A 270 -13.58 12.19 -9.57
C THR A 270 -12.97 12.63 -8.22
N VAL A 271 -13.15 11.83 -7.17
CA VAL A 271 -12.54 12.10 -5.85
C VAL A 271 -11.01 12.15 -5.96
N ILE A 272 -10.41 11.16 -6.62
CA ILE A 272 -8.96 11.11 -6.85
C ILE A 272 -8.47 12.39 -7.54
N ARG A 273 -9.09 12.78 -8.65
CA ARG A 273 -8.67 13.97 -9.42
C ARG A 273 -8.94 15.29 -8.71
N SER A 274 -9.89 15.32 -7.78
CA SER A 274 -10.15 16.52 -6.98
C SER A 274 -9.00 16.85 -6.01
N ILE A 275 -8.17 15.86 -5.65
CA ILE A 275 -7.04 16.02 -4.73
C ILE A 275 -5.69 15.89 -5.47
N ALA A 276 -5.51 14.81 -6.23
CA ALA A 276 -4.24 14.48 -6.90
C ALA A 276 -4.02 15.26 -8.21
N GLY A 277 -4.99 16.09 -8.63
CA GLY A 277 -4.95 16.84 -9.88
C GLY A 277 -5.69 16.16 -11.03
N GLN A 278 -6.12 16.97 -12.00
CA GLN A 278 -6.94 16.52 -13.14
C GLN A 278 -6.19 15.59 -14.10
N ASP A 279 -4.87 15.61 -14.08
CA ASP A 279 -3.99 14.73 -14.85
C ASP A 279 -3.69 13.40 -14.15
N ALA A 280 -4.22 13.17 -12.95
CA ALA A 280 -4.07 11.89 -12.26
C ALA A 280 -4.63 10.75 -13.12
N LEU A 281 -3.78 9.74 -13.35
CA LEU A 281 -4.15 8.51 -14.02
C LEU A 281 -4.92 7.63 -13.02
N VAL A 282 -6.06 7.10 -13.46
CA VAL A 282 -6.92 6.24 -12.63
C VAL A 282 -7.13 4.90 -13.34
N ALA A 283 -6.96 3.82 -12.60
CA ALA A 283 -7.15 2.45 -13.04
C ALA A 283 -8.35 1.82 -12.33
N ALA A 284 -9.04 0.90 -13.02
CA ALA A 284 -10.05 0.05 -12.41
C ALA A 284 -9.83 -1.40 -12.79
N ASP A 285 -9.99 -2.26 -11.80
CA ASP A 285 -10.09 -3.70 -12.01
C ASP A 285 -11.38 -4.04 -12.75
N TYR A 286 -11.26 -4.99 -13.67
CA TYR A 286 -12.37 -5.52 -14.44
C TYR A 286 -12.29 -7.03 -14.51
N LEU A 287 -13.41 -7.63 -14.17
CA LEU A 287 -13.54 -9.04 -13.90
C LEU A 287 -14.67 -9.64 -14.76
N GLU A 288 -14.37 -10.77 -15.38
CA GLU A 288 -15.30 -11.49 -16.25
C GLU A 288 -15.05 -12.99 -16.15
N THR A 289 -16.00 -13.76 -15.60
CA THR A 289 -15.87 -15.24 -15.58
C THR A 289 -16.13 -15.86 -16.95
N GLY A 290 -16.82 -15.16 -17.85
CA GLY A 290 -17.40 -15.75 -19.06
C GLY A 290 -18.53 -16.75 -18.79
N GLY A 291 -18.94 -16.89 -17.52
CA GLY A 291 -19.91 -17.86 -17.05
C GLY A 291 -21.28 -17.27 -16.80
N GLY A 292 -22.27 -18.17 -16.63
CA GLY A 292 -23.64 -17.78 -16.25
C GLY A 292 -23.74 -17.18 -14.84
N ASP A 293 -22.67 -17.22 -14.05
CA ASP A 293 -22.58 -16.67 -12.70
C ASP A 293 -22.30 -15.16 -12.68
N MET A 294 -21.93 -14.55 -13.81
CA MET A 294 -21.79 -13.09 -13.92
C MET A 294 -23.06 -12.33 -13.52
N VAL A 295 -24.24 -12.94 -13.68
CA VAL A 295 -25.52 -12.34 -13.25
C VAL A 295 -25.65 -12.27 -11.72
N ASN A 296 -24.95 -13.16 -11.00
CA ASN A 296 -24.88 -13.12 -9.53
C ASN A 296 -23.96 -11.96 -9.11
N ARG A 297 -22.85 -11.80 -9.82
CA ARG A 297 -21.91 -10.69 -9.64
C ARG A 297 -22.56 -9.34 -9.96
N LEU A 298 -21.87 -8.24 -9.71
CA LEU A 298 -22.43 -6.90 -9.92
C LEU A 298 -22.41 -6.49 -11.40
N GLY A 299 -23.32 -7.08 -12.17
CA GLY A 299 -23.85 -6.48 -13.38
C GLY A 299 -23.39 -7.09 -14.70
N ASP A 300 -24.08 -6.67 -15.75
CA ASP A 300 -23.73 -6.91 -17.14
C ASP A 300 -22.42 -6.19 -17.53
N SER A 301 -21.39 -6.96 -17.90
CA SER A 301 -20.05 -6.45 -18.20
C SER A 301 -20.02 -5.41 -19.32
N ASN A 302 -20.78 -5.62 -20.40
CA ASN A 302 -20.82 -4.67 -21.51
C ASN A 302 -21.42 -3.34 -21.06
N THR A 303 -22.51 -3.39 -20.30
CA THR A 303 -23.12 -2.19 -19.72
C THR A 303 -22.16 -1.49 -18.76
N TYR A 304 -21.43 -2.22 -17.93
CA TYR A 304 -20.42 -1.65 -17.04
C TYR A 304 -19.33 -0.91 -17.83
N LEU A 305 -18.66 -1.60 -18.78
CA LEU A 305 -17.59 -1.02 -19.59
C LEU A 305 -18.06 0.17 -20.44
N GLN A 306 -19.26 0.10 -21.03
CA GLN A 306 -19.83 1.19 -21.81
C GLN A 306 -19.97 2.47 -20.98
N ASN A 307 -20.44 2.33 -19.73
CA ASN A 307 -20.73 3.45 -18.82
C ASN A 307 -19.51 3.90 -18.00
N LEU A 308 -18.40 3.17 -18.06
CA LEU A 308 -17.16 3.57 -17.45
C LEU A 308 -16.52 4.73 -18.23
N SER A 309 -16.20 5.82 -17.55
CA SER A 309 -15.77 7.08 -18.17
C SER A 309 -14.65 7.80 -17.41
N GLY A 310 -14.49 7.51 -16.12
CA GLY A 310 -13.51 8.15 -15.25
C GLY A 310 -12.11 7.55 -15.32
N ILE A 311 -11.90 6.40 -15.96
CA ILE A 311 -10.63 5.67 -15.92
C ILE A 311 -9.74 5.86 -17.16
N ASN A 312 -8.45 5.67 -16.97
CA ASN A 312 -7.41 5.66 -18.01
C ASN A 312 -6.89 4.25 -18.29
N ILE A 313 -6.97 3.35 -17.32
CA ILE A 313 -6.40 2.01 -17.37
C ILE A 313 -7.46 1.00 -16.92
N ILE A 314 -7.63 -0.07 -17.69
CA ILE A 314 -8.48 -1.20 -17.35
C ILE A 314 -7.58 -2.40 -17.02
N GLN A 315 -7.71 -2.93 -15.80
CA GLN A 315 -6.92 -4.06 -15.32
C GLN A 315 -7.78 -5.32 -15.42
N VAL A 316 -7.54 -6.12 -16.46
CA VAL A 316 -8.31 -7.34 -16.73
C VAL A 316 -7.89 -8.45 -15.78
N ASN A 317 -8.86 -9.11 -15.15
CA ASN A 317 -8.63 -10.22 -14.25
C ASN A 317 -9.22 -11.52 -14.82
N TRP A 318 -8.83 -12.68 -14.25
CA TRP A 318 -9.11 -14.03 -14.75
C TRP A 318 -8.74 -14.22 -16.20
N HIS A 319 -7.44 -14.16 -16.43
CA HIS A 319 -6.86 -14.26 -17.76
C HIS A 319 -6.37 -15.67 -18.10
N TRP A 320 -6.34 -16.60 -17.14
CA TRP A 320 -5.82 -17.95 -17.34
C TRP A 320 -6.56 -19.01 -16.53
N GLY A 321 -6.51 -20.26 -17.00
CA GLY A 321 -7.14 -21.42 -16.37
C GLY A 321 -8.46 -21.85 -17.01
N CYS A 322 -8.97 -21.11 -17.99
CA CYS A 322 -10.15 -21.51 -18.76
C CYS A 322 -9.78 -22.69 -19.68
N ASN A 323 -10.31 -23.88 -19.37
CA ASN A 323 -10.00 -25.13 -20.08
C ASN A 323 -8.49 -25.40 -20.20
N ASN A 324 -7.72 -25.20 -19.10
CA ASN A 324 -6.26 -25.30 -19.06
C ASN A 324 -5.53 -24.35 -20.05
N GLY A 325 -6.12 -23.19 -20.34
CA GLY A 325 -5.57 -22.18 -21.24
C GLY A 325 -6.08 -20.76 -20.95
N PRO A 326 -5.96 -19.83 -21.90
CA PRO A 326 -6.34 -18.44 -21.71
C PRO A 326 -7.85 -18.25 -21.56
N CYS A 327 -8.22 -17.28 -20.74
CA CYS A 327 -9.59 -16.79 -20.60
C CYS A 327 -9.75 -15.52 -21.45
N ASP A 328 -10.47 -15.63 -22.56
CA ASP A 328 -10.60 -14.55 -23.55
C ASP A 328 -11.76 -13.58 -23.26
N PHE A 329 -12.69 -13.96 -22.39
CA PHE A 329 -13.96 -13.24 -22.20
C PHE A 329 -13.75 -11.78 -21.79
N GLY A 330 -12.93 -11.55 -20.76
CA GLY A 330 -12.64 -10.21 -20.27
C GLY A 330 -11.99 -9.34 -21.34
N TYR A 331 -10.95 -9.87 -21.99
CA TYR A 331 -10.27 -9.17 -23.09
C TYR A 331 -11.17 -8.86 -24.27
N ASN A 332 -12.04 -9.79 -24.68
CA ASN A 332 -12.95 -9.60 -25.80
C ASN A 332 -14.00 -8.51 -25.50
N ASN A 333 -14.45 -8.39 -24.25
CA ASN A 333 -15.34 -7.31 -23.83
C ASN A 333 -14.60 -5.96 -23.81
N VAL A 334 -13.40 -5.90 -23.23
CA VAL A 334 -12.58 -4.68 -23.19
C VAL A 334 -12.21 -4.19 -24.59
N ALA A 335 -11.86 -5.09 -25.51
CA ALA A 335 -11.45 -4.75 -26.87
C ALA A 335 -12.52 -3.97 -27.65
N GLN A 336 -13.79 -4.12 -27.31
CA GLN A 336 -14.89 -3.37 -27.93
C GLN A 336 -14.86 -1.86 -27.60
N TYR A 337 -14.26 -1.48 -26.46
CA TYR A 337 -14.29 -0.10 -25.95
C TYR A 337 -12.90 0.56 -25.90
N ALA A 338 -11.83 -0.24 -25.75
CA ALA A 338 -10.50 0.27 -25.41
C ALA A 338 -9.97 1.34 -26.38
N ALA A 339 -10.20 1.19 -27.68
CA ALA A 339 -9.76 2.18 -28.68
C ALA A 339 -10.54 3.50 -28.55
N GLN A 340 -11.87 3.43 -28.42
CA GLN A 340 -12.73 4.61 -28.27
C GLN A 340 -12.44 5.36 -26.96
N LYS A 341 -12.19 4.61 -25.89
CA LYS A 341 -11.94 5.15 -24.55
C LYS A 341 -10.47 5.52 -24.30
N ASN A 342 -9.58 5.21 -25.24
CA ASN A 342 -8.13 5.36 -25.12
C ASN A 342 -7.57 4.73 -23.82
N TRP A 343 -8.04 3.51 -23.50
CA TRP A 343 -7.59 2.80 -22.30
C TRP A 343 -6.23 2.14 -22.49
N GLY A 344 -5.40 2.26 -21.46
CA GLY A 344 -4.31 1.32 -21.24
C GLY A 344 -4.90 -0.01 -20.76
N ILE A 345 -4.43 -1.12 -21.33
CA ILE A 345 -4.83 -2.46 -20.90
C ILE A 345 -3.64 -3.09 -20.18
N MET A 346 -3.91 -3.68 -19.02
CA MET A 346 -3.00 -4.60 -18.33
C MET A 346 -3.79 -5.69 -17.61
N GLU A 347 -3.11 -6.62 -16.98
CA GLU A 347 -3.75 -7.61 -16.11
C GLU A 347 -3.62 -7.22 -14.64
N HIS A 348 -4.72 -7.36 -13.92
CA HIS A 348 -4.72 -7.39 -12.47
C HIS A 348 -4.11 -8.72 -12.02
N MET A 349 -3.15 -8.69 -11.09
CA MET A 349 -2.58 -9.90 -10.47
C MET A 349 -2.03 -10.94 -11.48
N THR A 350 -1.42 -10.48 -12.58
CA THR A 350 -0.94 -11.31 -13.72
C THR A 350 -0.25 -12.61 -13.30
N ILE A 351 0.71 -12.53 -12.38
CA ILE A 351 1.53 -13.66 -11.97
C ILE A 351 1.42 -13.82 -10.46
N SER A 352 0.71 -14.88 -10.03
CA SER A 352 0.63 -15.28 -8.63
C SER A 352 1.22 -16.69 -8.42
N GLY A 353 1.45 -17.06 -7.16
CA GLY A 353 1.80 -18.43 -6.79
C GLY A 353 0.66 -19.44 -7.03
N GLU A 354 -0.60 -18.99 -7.13
CA GLU A 354 -1.74 -19.87 -7.46
C GLU A 354 -1.66 -20.43 -8.87
N LEU A 355 -0.89 -19.81 -9.77
CA LEU A 355 -0.63 -20.33 -11.10
C LEU A 355 0.37 -21.51 -11.11
N ALA A 356 0.76 -22.06 -9.96
CA ALA A 356 1.67 -23.20 -9.87
C ALA A 356 1.27 -24.41 -10.76
N PRO A 357 -0.02 -24.76 -10.91
CA PRO A 357 -0.45 -25.81 -11.85
C PRO A 357 -0.11 -25.50 -13.32
N TYR A 358 0.15 -24.24 -13.67
CA TYR A 358 0.40 -23.75 -15.03
C TYR A 358 1.84 -23.30 -15.26
N CYS A 359 2.81 -23.70 -14.42
CA CYS A 359 4.21 -23.25 -14.55
C CYS A 359 4.84 -23.48 -15.93
N GLY A 360 4.44 -24.53 -16.66
CA GLY A 360 4.90 -24.77 -18.03
C GLY A 360 4.29 -23.83 -19.09
N GLN A 361 3.38 -22.95 -18.71
CA GLN A 361 2.57 -22.12 -19.62
C GLN A 361 2.76 -20.61 -19.40
N ILE A 362 3.63 -20.18 -18.47
CA ILE A 362 3.80 -18.75 -18.14
C ILE A 362 4.19 -17.92 -19.36
N SER A 363 5.10 -18.39 -20.22
CA SER A 363 5.44 -17.67 -21.45
C SER A 363 4.26 -17.54 -22.41
N GLN A 364 3.36 -18.54 -22.45
CA GLN A 364 2.15 -18.49 -23.28
C GLN A 364 1.16 -17.49 -22.73
N LEU A 365 1.00 -17.43 -21.40
CA LEU A 365 0.22 -16.42 -20.70
C LEU A 365 0.73 -15.02 -21.05
N LEU A 366 2.01 -14.71 -20.79
CA LEU A 366 2.59 -13.39 -21.08
C LEU A 366 2.45 -13.00 -22.56
N GLN A 367 2.69 -13.94 -23.47
CA GLN A 367 2.51 -13.68 -24.91
C GLN A 367 1.04 -13.45 -25.29
N HIS A 368 0.12 -14.16 -24.64
CA HIS A 368 -1.31 -13.96 -24.82
C HIS A 368 -1.76 -12.56 -24.38
N THR A 369 -1.30 -12.08 -23.21
CA THR A 369 -1.64 -10.72 -22.75
C THR A 369 -1.21 -9.66 -23.77
N ILE A 370 0.01 -9.81 -24.32
CA ILE A 370 0.54 -8.91 -25.36
C ILE A 370 -0.38 -8.93 -26.59
N ASN A 371 -0.77 -10.13 -27.04
CA ASN A 371 -1.65 -10.30 -28.20
C ASN A 371 -3.04 -9.69 -27.97
N LYS A 372 -3.50 -9.63 -26.71
CA LYS A 372 -4.76 -9.01 -26.30
C LYS A 372 -4.67 -7.50 -26.03
N GLY A 373 -3.50 -6.90 -26.27
CA GLY A 373 -3.32 -5.45 -26.21
C GLY A 373 -2.76 -4.94 -24.88
N ASN A 374 -2.26 -5.81 -24.00
CA ASN A 374 -1.45 -5.36 -22.88
C ASN A 374 -0.19 -4.66 -23.40
N LYS A 375 -0.05 -3.38 -23.05
CA LYS A 375 1.12 -2.55 -23.38
C LYS A 375 1.77 -1.91 -22.17
N LEU A 376 1.20 -2.12 -20.98
CA LEU A 376 1.62 -1.44 -19.75
C LEU A 376 2.52 -2.33 -18.89
N GLY A 377 2.45 -3.65 -19.05
CA GLY A 377 3.32 -4.60 -18.35
C GLY A 377 2.54 -5.55 -17.45
N TRP A 378 3.17 -6.03 -16.37
CA TRP A 378 2.63 -7.14 -15.57
C TRP A 378 2.80 -6.95 -14.07
N GLU A 379 1.85 -7.50 -13.33
CA GLU A 379 1.81 -7.52 -11.88
C GLU A 379 2.29 -8.88 -11.33
N MET A 380 3.30 -8.85 -10.45
CA MET A 380 3.75 -10.02 -9.71
C MET A 380 3.23 -9.95 -8.28
N VAL A 381 2.34 -10.88 -7.96
CA VAL A 381 1.54 -10.87 -6.77
C VAL A 381 2.36 -11.22 -5.54
N ASN A 382 2.21 -10.37 -4.52
CA ASN A 382 2.78 -10.57 -3.20
C ASN A 382 4.29 -10.86 -3.25
N ALA A 383 5.04 -9.99 -3.93
CA ALA A 383 6.46 -10.15 -4.21
C ALA A 383 7.34 -9.98 -2.95
N ARG A 384 7.32 -10.99 -2.06
CA ARG A 384 8.03 -11.03 -0.76
C ARG A 384 8.59 -12.42 -0.44
N PRO A 385 9.57 -12.57 0.46
CA PRO A 385 10.27 -13.83 0.69
C PRO A 385 9.50 -14.73 1.65
N THR A 386 8.49 -15.46 1.15
CA THR A 386 7.63 -16.29 2.01
C THR A 386 7.23 -17.61 1.34
N THR A 387 7.87 -18.72 1.69
CA THR A 387 7.58 -20.02 1.06
C THR A 387 6.19 -20.55 1.39
N SER A 388 5.68 -20.31 2.60
CA SER A 388 4.41 -20.88 3.09
C SER A 388 3.16 -20.24 2.49
N ASP A 389 3.30 -19.09 1.85
CA ASP A 389 2.19 -18.34 1.27
C ASP A 389 1.95 -18.81 -0.17
N GLY A 390 0.72 -19.22 -0.47
CA GLY A 390 0.33 -19.75 -1.78
C GLY A 390 0.28 -18.69 -2.89
N PHE A 391 0.10 -17.42 -2.55
CA PHE A 391 -0.03 -16.31 -3.52
C PHE A 391 1.32 -15.70 -3.89
N THR A 392 2.30 -15.70 -3.00
CA THR A 392 3.62 -15.12 -3.31
C THR A 392 4.37 -15.88 -4.40
N VAL A 393 5.10 -15.12 -5.18
CA VAL A 393 5.98 -15.53 -6.27
C VAL A 393 7.40 -15.92 -5.85
N TYR A 394 7.77 -15.76 -4.57
CA TYR A 394 9.12 -16.06 -4.06
C TYR A 394 9.13 -17.01 -2.86
N ASN A 395 10.23 -17.76 -2.74
CA ASN A 395 10.58 -18.50 -1.53
C ASN A 395 11.26 -17.58 -0.49
N ASN A 396 11.46 -18.08 0.73
CA ASN A 396 12.13 -17.36 1.83
C ASN A 396 13.53 -16.81 1.47
N ASP A 397 14.21 -17.42 0.50
CA ASP A 397 15.56 -17.03 0.05
C ASP A 397 15.53 -16.14 -1.21
N TRP A 398 14.36 -15.62 -1.59
CA TRP A 398 14.13 -14.87 -2.83
C TRP A 398 14.34 -15.65 -4.14
N SER A 399 14.55 -16.96 -4.08
CA SER A 399 14.48 -17.79 -5.29
C SER A 399 13.06 -17.70 -5.88
N PRO A 400 12.92 -17.46 -7.21
CA PRO A 400 11.61 -17.38 -7.83
C PRO A 400 10.94 -18.75 -7.77
N LYS A 401 9.65 -18.76 -7.43
CA LYS A 401 8.80 -19.93 -7.69
C LYS A 401 8.64 -20.12 -9.20
N CYS A 402 8.17 -21.29 -9.61
CA CYS A 402 8.07 -21.62 -11.03
C CYS A 402 7.12 -20.71 -11.82
N THR A 403 6.18 -20.03 -11.16
CA THR A 403 5.29 -19.05 -11.81
C THR A 403 6.00 -17.75 -12.17
N ALA A 404 7.08 -17.41 -11.46
CA ALA A 404 7.81 -16.16 -11.61
C ALA A 404 9.14 -16.30 -12.36
N VAL A 405 9.71 -17.50 -12.40
CA VAL A 405 11.05 -17.74 -12.98
C VAL A 405 11.18 -17.24 -14.41
N GLU A 406 10.11 -17.34 -15.20
CA GLU A 406 10.09 -16.90 -16.59
C GLU A 406 10.24 -15.38 -16.72
N LEU A 407 9.48 -14.60 -15.93
CA LEU A 407 9.57 -13.15 -15.96
C LEU A 407 10.82 -12.66 -15.23
N ASP A 408 11.24 -13.30 -14.13
CA ASP A 408 12.45 -12.92 -13.39
C ASP A 408 13.71 -13.05 -14.24
N ASN A 409 13.87 -14.17 -14.97
CA ASN A 409 15.07 -14.41 -15.75
C ASN A 409 15.05 -13.65 -17.10
N ASN A 410 13.88 -13.33 -17.64
CA ASN A 410 13.73 -12.83 -19.01
C ASN A 410 13.04 -11.46 -19.14
N TRP A 411 12.83 -10.70 -18.04
CA TRP A 411 12.08 -9.43 -18.07
C TRP A 411 12.52 -8.46 -19.17
N ARG A 412 13.84 -8.39 -19.45
CA ARG A 412 14.39 -7.56 -20.53
C ARG A 412 13.87 -7.93 -21.91
N GLN A 413 13.78 -9.23 -22.20
CA GLN A 413 13.28 -9.74 -23.47
C GLN A 413 11.77 -9.48 -23.59
N TRP A 414 11.04 -9.65 -22.49
CA TRP A 414 9.61 -9.35 -22.43
C TRP A 414 9.32 -7.86 -22.64
N PHE A 415 10.11 -6.97 -22.05
CA PHE A 415 9.99 -5.52 -22.27
C PHE A 415 10.31 -5.15 -23.73
N ALA A 416 11.31 -5.80 -24.33
CA ALA A 416 11.62 -5.62 -25.75
C ALA A 416 10.47 -6.07 -26.66
N ARG A 417 9.76 -7.17 -26.32
CA ARG A 417 8.54 -7.60 -27.03
C ARG A 417 7.40 -6.59 -26.90
N LEU A 418 7.33 -5.91 -25.77
CA LEU A 418 6.41 -4.79 -25.58
C LEU A 418 6.87 -3.52 -26.28
N GLY A 419 8.05 -3.47 -26.90
CA GLY A 419 8.56 -2.33 -27.67
C GLY A 419 9.31 -1.28 -26.85
N VAL A 420 9.77 -1.60 -25.64
CA VAL A 420 10.63 -0.72 -24.83
C VAL A 420 12.01 -1.35 -24.66
N GLN A 421 13.06 -0.56 -24.88
CA GLN A 421 14.41 -1.00 -24.54
C GLN A 421 14.56 -1.02 -23.02
N PRO A 422 14.89 -2.16 -22.40
CA PRO A 422 15.10 -2.20 -20.96
C PRO A 422 16.28 -1.29 -20.58
N PRO A 423 16.28 -0.69 -19.37
CA PRO A 423 17.41 0.08 -18.90
C PRO A 423 18.69 -0.76 -19.02
N SER A 424 19.75 -0.17 -19.58
CA SER A 424 21.07 -0.79 -19.58
C SER A 424 21.41 -1.21 -18.15
N PRO A 425 22.03 -2.39 -17.93
CA PRO A 425 22.49 -2.75 -16.60
C PRO A 425 23.34 -1.59 -16.09
N SER A 426 23.00 -1.04 -14.91
CA SER A 426 23.97 -0.24 -14.18
C SER A 426 25.25 -1.07 -14.14
N PRO A 427 26.43 -0.49 -14.45
CA PRO A 427 27.67 -1.21 -14.26
C PRO A 427 27.65 -1.74 -12.83
N SER A 428 27.86 -3.05 -12.68
CA SER A 428 28.06 -3.65 -11.36
C SER A 428 29.03 -2.75 -10.61
N PRO A 429 28.80 -2.45 -9.31
CA PRO A 429 29.78 -1.70 -8.55
C PRO A 429 31.13 -2.38 -8.77
N VAL A 430 32.05 -1.64 -9.38
CA VAL A 430 33.43 -2.06 -9.56
C VAL A 430 33.84 -2.52 -8.18
N ALA A 431 34.21 -3.80 -8.04
CA ALA A 431 34.70 -4.33 -6.80
C ALA A 431 35.79 -3.38 -6.30
N SER A 432 35.52 -2.67 -5.21
CA SER A 432 36.54 -1.87 -4.54
C SER A 432 37.74 -2.78 -4.32
N PRO A 433 38.96 -2.35 -4.65
CA PRO A 433 40.14 -3.19 -4.50
C PRO A 433 40.22 -3.66 -3.05
N SER A 434 40.11 -4.97 -2.85
CA SER A 434 40.18 -5.59 -1.54
C SER A 434 41.50 -5.21 -0.90
N LEU A 435 41.44 -4.52 0.25
CA LEU A 435 42.59 -4.44 1.14
C LEU A 435 42.87 -5.86 1.65
N SER A 436 44.01 -6.41 1.22
CA SER A 436 44.54 -7.69 1.66
C SER A 436 44.55 -7.78 3.19
N PRO A 437 43.99 -8.83 3.81
CA PRO A 437 44.31 -9.15 5.19
C PRO A 437 45.71 -9.78 5.26
N SER A 438 46.52 -9.24 6.17
CA SER A 438 47.84 -9.76 6.55
C SER A 438 47.73 -11.19 7.15
N PRO A 439 48.73 -12.07 6.97
CA PRO A 439 48.59 -13.50 7.26
C PRO A 439 48.83 -13.83 8.74
N SER A 440 48.02 -14.75 9.27
CA SER A 440 48.28 -15.50 10.51
C SER A 440 48.40 -17.00 10.19
N PRO A 441 49.14 -17.76 11.01
CA PRO A 441 50.04 -18.79 10.52
C PRO A 441 49.40 -20.14 10.17
N ILE A 442 50.08 -20.80 9.25
CA ILE A 442 49.86 -22.11 8.67
C ILE A 442 49.92 -23.19 9.76
N VAL A 443 48.87 -24.02 9.84
CA VAL A 443 48.95 -25.37 10.42
C VAL A 443 48.72 -26.37 9.28
N SER A 444 49.71 -27.22 9.06
CA SER A 444 49.76 -28.26 8.01
C SER A 444 48.73 -29.38 8.23
N PRO A 445 48.27 -30.07 7.16
CA PRO A 445 47.32 -31.17 7.25
C PRO A 445 48.00 -32.55 7.23
N SER A 446 47.35 -33.55 7.83
CA SER A 446 47.46 -34.98 7.47
C SER A 446 46.41 -35.81 8.20
N PRO A 447 46.00 -37.00 7.71
CA PRO A 447 45.72 -37.37 6.33
C PRO A 447 44.30 -37.96 6.16
N ALA A 448 43.91 -38.15 4.90
CA ALA A 448 42.66 -38.73 4.45
C ALA A 448 42.43 -40.17 4.93
N GLU A 449 41.17 -40.48 5.28
CA GLU A 449 40.61 -41.82 5.12
C GLU A 449 39.54 -41.79 4.01
N THR A 450 39.87 -42.49 2.93
CA THR A 450 38.98 -42.86 1.85
C THR A 450 38.09 -44.02 2.27
N CYS A 451 36.77 -43.87 2.13
CA CYS A 451 35.87 -45.00 1.92
C CYS A 451 35.04 -44.70 0.67
N ALA A 452 35.35 -45.41 -0.41
CA ALA A 452 34.49 -45.50 -1.59
C ALA A 452 33.45 -46.60 -1.34
N ASP A 453 32.18 -46.33 -1.63
CA ASP A 453 31.25 -47.35 -2.07
C ASP A 453 30.59 -46.96 -3.41
N ARG A 454 30.22 -48.00 -4.16
CA ARG A 454 29.62 -47.91 -5.49
C ARG A 454 28.14 -47.60 -5.30
N ASN A 455 27.74 -46.37 -5.60
CA ASN A 455 26.55 -46.00 -6.38
C ASN A 455 26.42 -44.47 -6.34
N GLY A 456 26.79 -43.80 -7.43
CA GLY A 456 26.76 -42.35 -7.51
C GLY A 456 25.37 -41.77 -7.27
N ILE A 457 25.19 -41.07 -6.16
CA ILE A 457 24.15 -40.06 -5.91
C ILE A 457 24.77 -38.97 -5.03
N CYS A 458 24.77 -37.72 -5.51
CA CYS A 458 25.12 -36.56 -4.71
C CYS A 458 23.98 -36.21 -3.76
N THR A 459 24.25 -36.10 -2.45
CA THR A 459 23.35 -35.51 -1.46
C THR A 459 23.97 -34.22 -0.93
N ASN A 460 23.22 -33.11 -1.02
CA ASN A 460 23.45 -31.94 -0.19
C ASN A 460 22.74 -32.16 1.14
N SER A 461 23.47 -31.97 2.22
CA SER A 461 23.11 -32.32 3.60
C SER A 461 22.01 -31.42 4.18
N ALA A 462 20.88 -32.02 4.56
CA ALA A 462 20.12 -31.64 5.74
C ALA A 462 19.84 -32.92 6.53
N GLY A 463 20.66 -33.16 7.55
CA GLY A 463 20.46 -34.27 8.49
C GLY A 463 19.37 -33.91 9.50
N PHE A 464 18.40 -34.79 9.68
CA PHE A 464 18.33 -35.71 10.82
C PHE A 464 17.30 -36.80 10.51
N SER A 465 17.72 -38.05 10.62
CA SER A 465 16.86 -39.25 10.61
C SER A 465 16.89 -39.87 12.00
N ALA A 466 15.71 -40.23 12.51
CA ALA A 466 15.54 -41.38 13.37
C ALA A 466 14.10 -41.95 13.22
N ASN A 467 14.00 -42.98 12.37
CA ASN A 467 13.13 -44.17 12.47
C ASN A 467 11.60 -43.93 12.59
N GLY A 468 10.73 -44.22 11.64
CA GLY A 468 10.83 -44.93 10.36
C GLY A 468 9.39 -45.13 9.82
N GLN A 469 9.33 -45.48 8.53
CA GLN A 469 8.14 -45.80 7.71
C GLN A 469 7.38 -44.61 7.09
N THR A 470 7.96 -44.11 6.00
CA THR A 470 7.22 -43.47 4.90
C THR A 470 6.48 -44.54 4.11
N LEU A 471 5.17 -44.37 3.92
CA LEU A 471 4.48 -44.83 2.72
C LEU A 471 3.83 -43.61 2.06
N CYS A 472 4.37 -43.22 0.91
CA CYS A 472 3.75 -42.25 0.02
C CYS A 472 2.44 -42.84 -0.54
N SER A 473 1.39 -42.03 -0.62
CA SER A 473 0.52 -42.06 -1.80
C SER A 473 -0.22 -40.74 -2.01
N SER A 474 -0.22 -40.36 -3.29
CA SER A 474 -0.99 -39.35 -4.02
C SER A 474 -2.35 -38.92 -3.45
N ILE A 475 -2.61 -37.61 -3.43
CA ILE A 475 -3.98 -37.08 -3.44
C ILE A 475 -4.33 -36.74 -4.89
N ASN A 476 -5.25 -37.51 -5.46
CA ASN A 476 -5.98 -37.17 -6.69
C ASN A 476 -7.23 -36.35 -6.32
N TYR A 477 -7.46 -35.26 -7.06
CA TYR A 477 -8.78 -34.66 -7.26
C TYR A 477 -9.71 -35.66 -7.94
N HIS A 478 -10.99 -35.74 -7.54
CA HIS A 478 -12.17 -35.86 -8.42
C HIS A 478 -13.47 -35.70 -7.60
N GLY A 479 -14.48 -35.08 -8.21
CA GLY A 479 -15.73 -34.66 -7.57
C GLY A 479 -16.84 -35.71 -7.49
N LEU A 480 -17.94 -35.25 -6.85
CA LEU A 480 -19.33 -35.73 -6.81
C LEU A 480 -19.60 -37.18 -6.34
N GLY A 481 -20.29 -37.33 -5.20
CA GLY A 481 -21.07 -38.54 -4.88
C GLY A 481 -21.21 -38.91 -3.39
N LEU A 482 -22.33 -38.51 -2.78
CA LEU A 482 -23.15 -39.19 -1.74
C LEU A 482 -22.51 -40.18 -0.70
N CYS A 483 -22.57 -39.77 0.58
CA CYS A 483 -22.77 -40.53 1.87
C CYS A 483 -21.88 -41.75 2.26
N PRO A 484 -21.74 -42.11 3.58
CA PRO A 484 -22.22 -41.47 4.81
C PRO A 484 -21.11 -41.16 5.86
N LEU A 485 -21.51 -40.40 6.88
CA LEU A 485 -20.79 -40.12 8.12
C LEU A 485 -20.18 -41.37 8.77
N VAL A 486 -18.88 -41.32 9.08
CA VAL A 486 -18.28 -42.17 10.12
C VAL A 486 -17.37 -41.31 11.00
N SER A 487 -17.77 -41.19 12.26
CA SER A 487 -17.06 -40.49 13.32
C SER A 487 -15.66 -41.08 13.54
N TYR A 488 -14.62 -40.25 13.54
CA TYR A 488 -13.31 -40.63 14.07
C TYR A 488 -13.05 -39.92 15.39
N ASN A 489 -12.85 -40.74 16.42
CA ASN A 489 -12.58 -40.39 17.79
C ASN A 489 -11.31 -39.52 17.91
N LEU A 490 -11.42 -38.46 18.71
CA LEU A 490 -10.26 -37.73 19.25
C LEU A 490 -9.42 -38.67 20.12
N CYS A 491 -8.21 -39.01 19.66
CA CYS A 491 -7.16 -39.47 20.56
C CYS A 491 -6.55 -38.25 21.26
N SER A 492 -6.98 -38.03 22.51
CA SER A 492 -6.31 -37.13 23.46
C SER A 492 -5.00 -37.78 23.91
N ALA A 493 -3.86 -37.25 23.45
CA ALA A 493 -2.56 -37.52 24.03
C ALA A 493 -2.13 -36.29 24.84
N THR A 494 -2.25 -36.38 26.15
CA THR A 494 -1.78 -35.39 27.11
C THR A 494 -0.25 -35.48 27.25
N CYS A 495 0.47 -34.53 26.65
CA CYS A 495 1.87 -34.29 26.99
C CYS A 495 1.95 -33.43 28.26
N GLY A 496 2.57 -33.97 29.32
CA GLY A 496 2.88 -33.21 30.54
C GLY A 496 3.95 -32.14 30.31
N PRO A 497 4.04 -31.11 31.18
CA PRO A 497 4.98 -30.01 31.00
C PRO A 497 6.43 -30.45 31.23
N ILE A 498 7.29 -30.04 30.30
CA ILE A 498 8.76 -30.15 30.38
C ILE A 498 9.26 -29.16 31.46
N PRO A 499 10.16 -29.57 32.38
CA PRO A 499 10.70 -28.67 33.40
C PRO A 499 11.58 -27.57 32.78
N SER A 500 11.35 -26.34 33.22
CA SER A 500 12.07 -25.13 32.82
C SER A 500 13.53 -25.15 33.32
N PRO A 501 14.54 -24.82 32.49
CA PRO A 501 15.91 -24.67 32.96
C PRO A 501 16.06 -23.43 33.86
N SER A 502 16.92 -23.57 34.87
CA SER A 502 17.27 -22.56 35.89
C SER A 502 18.07 -21.38 35.31
N PRO A 503 17.85 -20.13 35.74
CA PRO A 503 18.58 -18.97 35.23
C PRO A 503 20.04 -18.94 35.68
N SER A 504 20.93 -18.66 34.73
CA SER A 504 22.37 -18.41 34.93
C SER A 504 22.59 -17.00 35.55
N PRO A 505 23.60 -16.80 36.42
CA PRO A 505 23.80 -15.53 37.12
C PRO A 505 24.21 -14.38 36.17
N SER A 506 23.60 -13.22 36.42
CA SER A 506 23.81 -11.97 35.69
C SER A 506 25.21 -11.37 35.98
N PRO A 507 25.97 -10.92 34.96
CA PRO A 507 27.23 -10.23 35.19
C PRO A 507 27.01 -8.79 35.69
N ASN A 508 27.87 -8.36 36.62
CA ASN A 508 27.91 -7.01 37.18
C ASN A 508 28.12 -5.93 36.11
N PRO A 509 27.48 -4.75 36.23
CA PRO A 509 27.69 -3.64 35.31
C PRO A 509 29.09 -3.03 35.47
N ILE A 510 29.77 -2.85 34.33
CA ILE A 510 31.02 -2.11 34.19
C ILE A 510 30.69 -0.61 34.15
N PRO A 511 31.43 0.27 34.86
CA PRO A 511 31.19 1.72 34.83
C PRO A 511 31.42 2.30 33.43
N SER A 512 30.48 3.14 32.99
CA SER A 512 30.54 3.89 31.73
C SER A 512 31.66 4.96 31.77
N PRO A 513 32.50 5.10 30.73
CA PRO A 513 33.48 6.18 30.65
C PRO A 513 32.79 7.53 30.41
N SER A 514 33.34 8.55 31.08
CA SER A 514 32.94 9.97 30.99
C SER A 514 33.09 10.49 29.55
N PRO A 515 32.15 11.33 29.05
CA PRO A 515 32.25 11.91 27.71
C PRO A 515 33.43 12.88 27.60
N SER A 516 34.17 12.75 26.51
CA SER A 516 35.22 13.66 26.06
C SER A 516 34.59 14.96 25.52
N PRO A 517 35.19 16.15 25.76
CA PRO A 517 34.65 17.41 25.27
C PRO A 517 34.70 17.49 23.74
N SER A 518 33.60 17.96 23.15
CA SER A 518 33.43 18.22 21.72
C SER A 518 34.24 19.46 21.29
N PRO A 519 34.82 19.49 20.07
CA PRO A 519 35.60 20.64 19.60
C PRO A 519 34.73 21.88 19.39
N GLN A 520 35.25 23.01 19.88
CA GLN A 520 34.67 24.35 19.77
C GLN A 520 34.62 24.79 18.30
N ALA A 521 33.41 25.13 17.82
CA ALA A 521 33.20 25.70 16.49
C ALA A 521 33.92 27.05 16.37
N SER A 522 34.59 27.27 15.23
CA SER A 522 35.19 28.56 14.88
C SER A 522 34.11 29.62 14.65
N PRO A 523 34.32 30.88 15.06
CA PRO A 523 33.33 31.94 14.89
C PRO A 523 33.20 32.32 13.41
N VAL A 524 31.95 32.31 12.93
CA VAL A 524 31.57 32.89 11.65
C VAL A 524 31.59 34.42 11.79
N SER A 525 32.31 35.10 10.91
CA SER A 525 32.36 36.56 10.83
C SER A 525 31.01 37.13 10.40
N ILE A 526 30.38 37.91 11.28
CA ILE A 526 29.15 38.65 11.02
C ILE A 526 29.51 39.92 10.22
N PRO A 527 28.86 40.20 9.08
CA PRO A 527 29.04 41.47 8.37
C PRO A 527 28.44 42.63 9.18
N SER A 528 29.14 43.77 9.15
CA SER A 528 28.76 45.00 9.84
C SER A 528 27.42 45.56 9.33
N PRO A 529 26.50 46.03 10.21
CA PRO A 529 25.18 46.47 9.77
C PRO A 529 25.29 47.76 8.96
N SER A 530 24.77 47.71 7.74
CA SER A 530 24.44 48.90 6.97
C SER A 530 23.23 49.55 7.61
N ALA A 531 23.26 50.87 7.79
CA ALA A 531 22.18 51.65 8.39
C ALA A 531 20.92 51.63 7.50
N ALA A 532 20.13 50.56 7.62
CA ALA A 532 18.76 50.47 7.15
C ALA A 532 17.84 50.70 8.36
N THR A 533 16.77 51.44 8.14
CA THR A 533 15.68 51.66 9.10
C THR A 533 15.24 50.34 9.73
N VAL A 534 15.51 50.16 11.03
CA VAL A 534 15.06 49.02 11.84
C VAL A 534 13.54 48.93 11.73
N ARG A 535 13.04 47.88 11.09
CA ARG A 535 11.60 47.59 11.08
C ARG A 535 11.21 47.13 12.48
N ARG A 536 10.08 47.61 12.99
CA ARG A 536 9.60 47.18 14.31
C ARG A 536 9.25 45.69 14.24
N GLY A 537 9.88 44.86 15.07
CA GLY A 537 9.74 43.40 15.04
C GLY A 537 10.89 42.64 14.38
N ASP A 538 11.80 43.33 13.67
CA ASP A 538 13.04 42.77 13.10
C ASP A 538 14.16 42.90 14.15
N VAL A 539 14.28 41.86 14.97
CA VAL A 539 15.12 41.77 16.16
C VAL A 539 16.52 41.27 15.80
N ASP A 540 16.64 40.47 14.74
CA ASP A 540 17.93 39.97 14.27
C ASP A 540 18.64 40.92 13.27
N GLY A 541 17.91 41.89 12.71
CA GLY A 541 18.41 42.96 11.87
C GLY A 541 18.63 42.54 10.41
N ASP A 542 17.99 41.46 9.96
CA ASP A 542 18.16 40.93 8.60
C ASP A 542 17.25 41.61 7.56
N GLY A 543 16.30 42.43 8.00
CA GLY A 543 15.37 43.19 7.16
C GLY A 543 14.02 42.51 6.94
N GLU A 544 13.82 41.30 7.45
CA GLU A 544 12.55 40.56 7.48
C GLU A 544 12.03 40.45 8.92
N VAL A 545 10.73 40.18 9.11
CA VAL A 545 10.17 39.84 10.42
C VAL A 545 9.65 38.42 10.35
N GLY A 546 10.43 37.48 10.87
CA GLY A 546 10.26 36.06 10.65
C GLY A 546 10.54 35.20 11.87
N VAL A 547 10.77 33.91 11.60
CA VAL A 547 10.93 32.89 12.65
C VAL A 547 12.20 33.08 13.48
N LEU A 548 13.19 33.80 12.97
CA LEU A 548 14.45 34.06 13.67
C LEU A 548 14.29 35.16 14.72
N ASP A 549 13.53 36.22 14.43
CA ASP A 549 13.14 37.25 15.40
C ASP A 549 12.33 36.66 16.55
N LEU A 550 11.40 35.76 16.21
CA LEU A 550 10.63 35.01 17.19
C LEU A 550 11.55 34.15 18.08
N GLY A 551 12.58 33.54 17.48
CA GLY A 551 13.58 32.77 18.20
C GLY A 551 14.30 33.58 19.27
N ILE A 552 14.67 34.83 18.97
CA ILE A 552 15.36 35.72 19.90
C ILE A 552 14.45 36.10 21.09
N ILE A 553 13.18 36.41 20.85
CA ILE A 553 12.24 36.73 21.93
C ILE A 553 11.97 35.52 22.84
N ILE A 554 11.84 34.34 22.24
CA ILE A 554 11.63 33.10 23.00
C ILE A 554 12.86 32.73 23.82
N GLU A 555 14.07 32.92 23.28
CA GLU A 555 15.33 32.63 23.99
C GLU A 555 15.48 33.47 25.27
N HIS A 556 15.01 34.72 25.23
CA HIS A 556 15.13 35.67 26.33
C HIS A 556 13.83 35.84 27.16
N PHE A 557 12.81 35.02 26.93
CA PHE A 557 11.49 35.17 27.57
C PHE A 557 11.57 35.04 29.11
N ASP A 558 10.84 35.91 29.82
CA ASP A 558 10.79 36.04 31.29
C ASP A 558 12.09 36.58 31.93
N GLU A 559 13.00 37.15 31.14
CA GLU A 559 14.21 37.79 31.66
C GLU A 559 13.97 39.18 32.27
N LYS A 560 14.53 39.39 33.47
CA LYS A 560 14.47 40.66 34.22
C LYS A 560 15.77 40.87 35.02
N PRO A 561 16.68 41.77 34.60
CA PRO A 561 16.68 42.52 33.35
C PRO A 561 17.01 41.63 32.12
N PRO A 562 16.68 42.07 30.90
CA PRO A 562 17.03 41.37 29.66
C PRO A 562 18.55 41.22 29.51
N ARG A 563 19.01 40.03 29.14
CA ARG A 563 20.42 39.77 28.78
C ARG A 563 20.74 40.24 27.37
N ASP A 564 19.74 40.28 26.48
CA ASP A 564 19.82 40.91 25.17
C ASP A 564 18.73 42.00 25.06
N LEU A 565 19.16 43.25 24.91
CA LEU A 565 18.25 44.40 24.83
C LEU A 565 17.40 44.40 23.55
N ARG A 566 17.77 43.60 22.54
CA ARG A 566 16.95 43.47 21.32
C ARG A 566 15.66 42.71 21.60
N ALA A 567 15.65 41.85 22.62
CA ALA A 567 14.49 41.06 22.98
C ALA A 567 13.42 41.84 23.78
N ASP A 568 13.78 42.99 24.36
CA ASP A 568 12.88 43.94 25.03
C ASP A 568 12.49 45.02 24.02
N ILE A 569 11.55 44.68 23.14
CA ILE A 569 11.15 45.49 21.99
C ILE A 569 10.28 46.68 22.43
N ASP A 570 9.52 46.54 23.51
CA ASP A 570 8.71 47.63 24.05
C ASP A 570 9.46 48.53 25.05
N GLY A 571 10.63 48.09 25.52
CA GLY A 571 11.57 48.87 26.33
C GLY A 571 11.15 49.00 27.79
N ASP A 572 10.33 48.09 28.29
CA ASP A 572 9.79 48.14 29.66
C ASP A 572 10.73 47.53 30.72
N GLY A 573 11.85 46.92 30.28
CA GLY A 573 12.85 46.32 31.14
C GLY A 573 12.59 44.85 31.48
N GLU A 574 11.69 44.20 30.76
CA GLU A 574 11.33 42.78 30.84
C GLU A 574 11.12 42.22 29.43
N VAL A 575 11.48 40.94 29.20
CA VAL A 575 11.05 40.26 27.96
C VAL A 575 9.79 39.45 28.26
N SER A 576 8.65 39.91 27.77
CA SER A 576 7.33 39.33 28.07
C SER A 576 6.55 38.93 26.83
N ILE A 577 5.28 38.55 27.06
CA ILE A 577 4.32 38.30 25.99
C ILE A 577 4.04 39.55 25.14
N LEU A 578 4.32 40.75 25.66
CA LEU A 578 4.12 42.01 24.95
C LEU A 578 5.16 42.18 23.84
N ASP A 579 6.42 41.85 24.09
CA ASP A 579 7.50 41.82 23.09
C ASP A 579 7.23 40.79 21.99
N LEU A 580 6.75 39.60 22.41
CA LEU A 580 6.32 38.56 21.47
C LEU A 580 5.15 39.04 20.59
N GLY A 581 4.19 39.75 21.19
CA GLY A 581 3.07 40.34 20.48
C GLY A 581 3.51 41.31 19.38
N ILE A 582 4.61 42.04 19.59
CA ILE A 582 5.17 42.95 18.59
C ILE A 582 5.75 42.17 17.41
N VAL A 583 6.55 41.11 17.62
CA VAL A 583 7.07 40.31 16.48
C VAL A 583 5.92 39.67 15.69
N ILE A 584 4.91 39.13 16.37
CA ILE A 584 3.74 38.52 15.72
C ILE A 584 2.93 39.55 14.91
N GLU A 585 2.81 40.78 15.40
CA GLU A 585 2.07 41.84 14.68
C GLU A 585 2.68 42.16 13.31
N TYR A 586 3.99 42.04 13.17
CA TYR A 586 4.75 42.35 11.95
C TYR A 586 5.21 41.12 11.17
N PHE A 587 4.88 39.92 11.62
CA PHE A 587 5.26 38.66 10.98
C PHE A 587 4.76 38.58 9.53
N ASP A 588 5.67 38.31 8.58
CA ASP A 588 5.38 38.15 7.14
C ASP A 588 4.87 39.43 6.41
N ARG A 589 5.19 40.64 6.92
CA ARG A 589 4.75 41.96 6.35
C ARG A 589 5.80 42.75 5.56
#